data_AF-A0A1Z5IL80-F1
#
_entry.id   AF-A0A1Z5IL80-F1
#
_cell.length_a   1.000
_cell.length_b   1.000
_cell.length_c   1.000
_cell.angle_alpha   90.00
_cell.angle_beta   90.00
_cell.angle_gamma   90.00
#
_symmetry.space_group_name_H-M   'P 1'
#
loop_
_entity.id
_entity.type
_entity.pdbx_description
1 polymer ?
#
loop_
_entity_poly.entity_id
_entity_poly.type
_entity_poly.pdbx_seq_one_letter_code
_entity_poly.pdbx_strand_id
1 'polypeptide(L)'
;MNNSFWGKLLDILTDGRHLFFTFAVALSSFIIYYFRLVPQYNRYLVACSVAFSLLFFVQIVISVFYWTVNIILKHRSVENLVNDSYCLEVLCNLYKNNGNPLDLDNLNGKVISLLNAGLIYKVREMPLQFHSGFDEVGHEYSSYNITSLGEKYLIRKLESK
;
A
#
# COMPACT_ATOMS: atom_id res chain seq x y z
N MET A 1 -20.64 -22.32 -9.22
CA MET A 1 -21.28 -21.02 -9.50
C MET A 1 -20.69 -20.48 -10.79
N ASN A 2 -21.54 -20.16 -11.76
CA ASN A 2 -21.11 -19.78 -13.11
C ASN A 2 -20.52 -18.37 -13.03
N ASN A 3 -19.20 -18.23 -13.14
CA ASN A 3 -18.55 -16.92 -13.21
C ASN A 3 -18.96 -16.27 -14.52
N SER A 4 -20.02 -15.46 -14.48
CA SER A 4 -20.54 -14.80 -15.66
C SER A 4 -19.42 -13.94 -16.26
N PHE A 5 -19.30 -13.97 -17.58
CA PHE A 5 -18.35 -13.14 -18.33
C PHE A 5 -18.45 -11.67 -17.89
N TRP A 6 -19.68 -11.20 -17.65
CA TRP A 6 -19.99 -9.86 -17.16
C TRP A 6 -19.43 -9.57 -15.77
N GLY A 7 -19.43 -10.54 -14.85
CA GLY A 7 -18.85 -10.38 -13.52
C GLY A 7 -17.33 -10.23 -13.57
N LYS A 8 -16.65 -11.06 -14.37
CA LYS A 8 -15.20 -10.92 -14.59
C LYS A 8 -14.84 -9.61 -15.29
N LEU A 9 -15.66 -9.18 -16.25
CA LEU A 9 -15.47 -7.91 -16.92
C LEU A 9 -15.61 -6.74 -15.93
N LEU A 10 -16.64 -6.76 -15.08
CA LEU A 10 -16.83 -5.76 -14.03
C LEU A 10 -15.64 -5.73 -13.09
N ASP A 11 -15.19 -6.88 -12.59
CA ASP A 11 -14.01 -6.97 -11.72
C ASP A 11 -12.77 -6.33 -12.35
N ILE A 12 -12.50 -6.63 -13.63
CA ILE A 12 -11.37 -6.04 -14.37
C ILE A 12 -11.54 -4.52 -14.56
N LEU A 13 -12.76 -4.05 -14.82
CA LEU A 13 -13.06 -2.62 -15.00
C LEU A 13 -12.93 -1.83 -13.68
N THR A 14 -13.20 -2.47 -12.53
CA THR A 14 -13.05 -1.89 -11.18
C THR A 14 -11.69 -2.13 -10.54
N ASP A 15 -10.84 -3.00 -11.10
CA ASP A 15 -9.48 -3.18 -10.62
C ASP A 15 -8.68 -1.89 -10.84
N GLY A 16 -8.13 -1.36 -9.76
CA GLY A 16 -7.41 -0.08 -9.74
C GLY A 16 -6.24 -0.02 -10.72
N ARG A 17 -5.69 -1.18 -11.12
CA ARG A 17 -4.61 -1.29 -12.13
C ARG A 17 -5.05 -0.90 -13.54
N HIS A 18 -6.33 -1.03 -13.87
CA HIS A 18 -6.85 -0.81 -15.22
C HIS A 18 -7.71 0.45 -15.34
N LEU A 19 -7.84 1.24 -14.27
CA LEU A 19 -8.61 2.50 -14.22
C LEU A 19 -8.22 3.51 -15.31
N PHE A 20 -6.93 3.63 -15.61
CA PHE A 20 -6.46 4.54 -16.67
C PHE A 20 -6.89 4.08 -18.06
N PHE A 21 -6.90 2.77 -18.31
CA PHE A 21 -7.33 2.20 -19.59
C PHE A 21 -8.84 2.36 -19.77
N THR A 22 -9.63 2.06 -18.73
CA THR A 22 -11.08 2.25 -18.76
C THR A 22 -11.48 3.72 -18.89
N PHE A 23 -10.75 4.62 -18.23
CA PHE A 23 -10.91 6.06 -18.41
C PHE A 23 -10.61 6.50 -19.85
N ALA A 24 -9.50 6.05 -20.44
CA ALA A 24 -9.13 6.40 -21.81
C ALA A 24 -10.17 5.93 -22.84
N VAL A 25 -10.73 4.72 -22.66
CA VAL A 25 -11.81 4.18 -23.51
C VAL A 25 -13.12 4.96 -23.32
N ALA A 26 -13.48 5.31 -22.09
CA ALA A 26 -14.67 6.12 -21.81
C ALA A 26 -14.54 7.55 -22.37
N LEU A 27 -13.39 8.19 -22.18
CA LEU A 27 -13.11 9.54 -22.65
C LEU A 27 -13.03 9.61 -24.18
N SER A 28 -12.39 8.65 -24.83
CA SER A 28 -12.35 8.57 -26.29
C SER A 28 -13.74 8.35 -26.88
N SER A 29 -14.54 7.46 -26.27
CA SER A 29 -15.94 7.26 -26.65
C SER A 29 -16.77 8.54 -26.47
N PHE A 30 -16.57 9.27 -25.37
CA PHE A 30 -17.21 10.56 -25.11
C PHE A 30 -16.81 11.64 -26.11
N ILE A 31 -15.53 11.75 -26.47
CA ILE A 31 -15.02 12.72 -27.45
C ILE A 31 -15.57 12.42 -28.84
N ILE A 32 -15.47 11.16 -29.31
CA ILE A 32 -16.02 10.73 -30.62
C ILE A 32 -17.51 11.07 -30.70
N TYR A 33 -18.22 10.89 -29.59
CA TYR A 33 -19.65 11.12 -29.49
C TYR A 33 -20.05 12.60 -29.36
N TYR A 34 -19.37 13.40 -28.52
CA TYR A 34 -19.64 14.83 -28.29
C TYR A 34 -19.42 15.67 -29.55
N PHE A 35 -18.35 15.35 -30.29
CA PHE A 35 -18.07 16.00 -31.58
C PHE A 35 -18.94 15.46 -32.73
N ARG A 36 -19.92 14.58 -32.45
CA ARG A 36 -20.80 13.96 -33.45
C ARG A 36 -20.04 13.37 -34.63
N LEU A 37 -18.91 12.70 -34.38
CA LEU A 37 -18.18 11.99 -35.44
C LEU A 37 -19.02 10.83 -36.02
N VAL A 38 -20.13 10.45 -35.37
CA VAL A 38 -21.14 9.50 -35.89
C VAL A 38 -22.56 10.06 -35.71
N PRO A 39 -23.29 10.50 -36.76
CA PRO A 39 -24.50 11.32 -36.63
C PRO A 39 -25.81 10.57 -36.30
N GLN A 40 -25.81 9.24 -36.17
CA GLN A 40 -27.05 8.42 -36.24
C GLN A 40 -27.56 7.80 -34.93
N TYR A 41 -26.98 8.11 -33.76
CA TYR A 41 -27.37 7.44 -32.51
C TYR A 41 -28.61 8.04 -31.80
N ASN A 42 -29.43 7.17 -31.23
CA ASN A 42 -30.71 7.46 -30.55
C ASN A 42 -30.50 8.22 -29.22
N ARG A 43 -31.19 9.36 -29.03
CA ARG A 43 -31.08 10.29 -27.87
C ARG A 43 -31.13 9.63 -26.48
N TYR A 44 -31.79 8.49 -26.32
CA TYR A 44 -31.83 7.78 -25.03
C TYR A 44 -30.52 7.06 -24.71
N LEU A 45 -29.90 6.41 -25.71
CA LEU A 45 -28.57 5.80 -25.57
C LEU A 45 -27.51 6.86 -25.22
N VAL A 46 -27.69 8.07 -25.74
CA VAL A 46 -26.85 9.24 -25.45
C VAL A 46 -26.90 9.59 -23.97
N ALA A 47 -28.10 9.80 -23.44
CA ALA A 47 -28.29 10.16 -22.04
C ALA A 47 -27.74 9.07 -21.11
N CYS A 48 -27.94 7.80 -21.44
CA CYS A 48 -27.35 6.68 -20.70
C CYS A 48 -25.82 6.72 -20.75
N SER A 49 -25.20 6.91 -21.92
CA SER A 49 -23.73 6.95 -22.04
C SER A 49 -23.09 8.08 -21.24
N VAL A 50 -23.73 9.26 -21.21
CA VAL A 50 -23.27 10.42 -20.45
C VAL A 50 -23.41 10.15 -18.95
N ALA A 51 -24.53 9.57 -18.52
CA ALA A 51 -24.75 9.19 -17.13
C ALA A 51 -23.72 8.15 -16.66
N PHE A 52 -23.46 7.11 -17.47
CA PHE A 52 -22.44 6.10 -17.16
C PHE A 52 -21.04 6.69 -17.09
N SER A 53 -20.67 7.57 -18.03
CA SER A 53 -19.36 8.24 -18.04
C SER A 53 -19.17 9.10 -16.80
N LEU A 54 -20.23 9.81 -16.36
CA LEU A 54 -20.20 10.66 -15.19
C LEU A 54 -20.08 9.85 -13.89
N LEU A 55 -20.80 8.72 -13.78
CA LEU A 55 -20.65 7.78 -12.66
C LEU A 55 -19.24 7.19 -12.61
N PHE A 56 -18.67 6.83 -13.75
CA PHE A 56 -17.32 6.30 -13.85
C PHE A 56 -16.27 7.34 -13.44
N PHE A 57 -16.46 8.60 -13.85
CA PHE A 57 -15.60 9.71 -13.46
C PHE A 57 -15.62 9.93 -11.94
N VAL A 58 -16.82 9.96 -11.33
CA VAL A 58 -16.96 10.09 -9.87
C VAL A 58 -16.24 8.95 -9.14
N GLN A 59 -16.39 7.71 -9.62
CA GLN A 59 -15.70 6.55 -9.04
C GLN A 59 -14.16 6.68 -9.13
N ILE A 60 -13.64 7.17 -10.25
CA ILE A 60 -12.20 7.41 -10.43
C ILE A 60 -11.72 8.48 -9.44
N VAL A 61 -12.42 9.62 -9.34
CA VAL A 61 -12.03 10.71 -8.44
C VAL A 61 -11.99 10.22 -6.99
N ILE A 62 -13.00 9.46 -6.57
CA ILE A 62 -13.06 8.87 -5.23
C ILE A 62 -11.88 7.90 -5.01
N SER A 63 -11.62 7.01 -5.97
CA SER A 63 -10.51 6.04 -5.87
C SER A 63 -9.14 6.71 -5.77
N VAL A 64 -8.88 7.71 -6.62
CA VAL A 64 -7.64 8.50 -6.59
C VAL A 64 -7.50 9.27 -5.28
N PHE A 65 -8.59 9.85 -4.77
CA PHE A 65 -8.59 10.55 -3.49
C PHE A 65 -8.24 9.60 -2.34
N TYR A 66 -8.90 8.44 -2.25
CA TYR A 66 -8.59 7.44 -1.22
C TYR A 66 -7.15 6.94 -1.31
N TRP A 67 -6.65 6.69 -2.52
CA TRP A 67 -5.27 6.26 -2.73
C TRP A 67 -4.26 7.32 -2.28
N THR A 68 -4.50 8.59 -2.64
CA THR A 68 -3.65 9.73 -2.26
C THR A 68 -3.64 9.93 -0.75
N VAL A 69 -4.82 9.94 -0.11
CA VAL A 69 -4.94 10.06 1.35
C VAL A 69 -4.24 8.90 2.04
N ASN A 70 -4.39 7.67 1.55
CA ASN A 70 -3.73 6.49 2.12
C ASN A 70 -2.19 6.58 2.03
N ILE A 71 -1.64 7.05 0.90
CA ILE A 71 -0.20 7.28 0.76
C ILE A 71 0.29 8.33 1.76
N ILE A 72 -0.41 9.46 1.89
CA ILE A 72 -0.03 10.54 2.81
C ILE A 72 -0.10 10.05 4.26
N LEU A 73 -1.16 9.34 4.63
CA LEU A 73 -1.33 8.79 5.97
C LEU A 73 -0.25 7.74 6.29
N LYS A 74 0.06 6.86 5.33
CA LYS A 74 1.14 5.87 5.46
C LYS A 74 2.51 6.54 5.59
N HIS A 75 2.78 7.59 4.81
CA HIS A 75 4.03 8.33 4.91
C HIS A 75 4.16 9.01 6.29
N ARG A 76 3.09 9.64 6.76
CA ARG A 76 3.07 10.31 8.07
C ARG A 76 3.20 9.32 9.23
N SER A 77 2.57 8.15 9.14
CA SER A 77 2.71 7.12 10.16
C SER A 77 4.13 6.55 10.21
N VAL A 78 4.76 6.35 9.05
CA VAL A 78 6.17 5.95 8.94
C VAL A 78 7.10 7.01 9.56
N GLU A 79 6.89 8.30 9.26
CA GLU A 79 7.68 9.38 9.86
C GLU A 79 7.50 9.44 11.39
N ASN A 80 6.27 9.27 11.88
CA ASN A 80 6.01 9.20 13.32
C ASN A 80 6.73 8.03 13.99
N LEU A 81 6.79 6.87 13.32
CA LEU A 81 7.54 5.71 13.81
C LEU A 81 9.03 5.98 13.85
N VAL A 82 9.61 6.61 12.83
CA VAL A 82 11.05 6.91 12.78
C VAL A 82 11.44 8.03 13.75
N ASN A 83 10.50 8.89 14.13
CA ASN A 83 10.70 9.92 15.15
C ASN A 83 10.59 9.40 16.58
N ASP A 84 10.02 8.21 16.79
CA ASP A 84 9.96 7.57 18.10
C ASP A 84 11.34 7.06 18.51
N SER A 85 11.78 7.36 19.73
CA SER A 85 13.14 7.07 20.19
C SER A 85 13.47 5.59 20.18
N TYR A 86 12.52 4.74 20.59
CA TYR A 86 12.72 3.28 20.63
C TYR A 86 12.80 2.71 19.20
N CYS A 87 11.89 3.11 18.32
CA CYS A 87 11.93 2.69 16.92
C CYS A 87 13.22 3.14 16.20
N LEU A 88 13.66 4.37 16.46
CA LEU A 88 14.91 4.89 15.89
C LEU A 88 16.12 4.09 16.38
N GLU A 89 16.15 3.73 17.66
CA GLU A 89 17.20 2.89 18.24
C GLU A 89 17.23 1.50 17.60
N VAL A 90 16.07 0.85 17.45
CA VAL A 90 15.95 -0.45 16.76
C VAL A 90 16.47 -0.36 15.33
N LEU A 91 16.06 0.66 14.56
CA LEU A 91 16.53 0.87 13.19
C LEU A 91 18.05 1.14 13.14
N CYS A 92 18.58 1.94 14.07
CA CYS A 92 20.02 2.19 14.18
C CYS A 92 20.79 0.89 14.46
N ASN A 93 20.30 0.07 15.38
CA ASN A 93 20.95 -1.19 15.75
C ASN A 93 20.94 -2.17 14.58
N LEU A 94 19.81 -2.31 13.88
CA LEU A 94 19.70 -3.15 12.68
C LEU A 94 20.64 -2.68 11.56
N TYR A 95 20.74 -1.36 11.35
CA TYR A 95 21.64 -0.78 10.35
C TYR A 95 23.12 -1.02 10.69
N LYS A 96 23.51 -0.80 11.95
CA LYS A 96 24.89 -1.04 12.42
C LYS A 96 25.32 -2.50 12.30
N ASN A 97 24.36 -3.42 12.34
CA ASN A 97 24.62 -4.84 12.22
C ASN A 97 24.96 -5.31 10.80
N ASN A 98 25.00 -4.42 9.80
CA ASN A 98 25.47 -4.70 8.44
C ASN A 98 24.83 -5.94 7.80
N GLY A 99 23.53 -6.13 8.00
CA GLY A 99 22.76 -7.26 7.45
C GLY A 99 22.76 -8.52 8.32
N ASN A 100 23.46 -8.53 9.47
CA ASN A 100 23.29 -9.57 10.48
C ASN A 100 21.97 -9.35 11.24
N PRO A 101 21.08 -10.35 11.27
CA PRO A 101 19.78 -10.14 11.88
C PRO A 101 19.88 -9.99 13.39
N LEU A 102 19.06 -9.09 13.95
CA LEU A 102 18.92 -8.89 15.39
C LEU A 102 17.67 -9.58 15.90
N ASP A 103 17.81 -10.24 17.04
CA ASP A 103 16.67 -10.81 17.75
C ASP A 103 15.90 -9.68 18.45
N LEU A 104 14.64 -9.50 18.06
CA LEU A 104 13.73 -8.52 18.62
C LEU A 104 12.49 -9.24 19.15
N ASP A 105 11.89 -8.70 20.19
CA ASP A 105 10.65 -9.22 20.75
C ASP A 105 9.48 -8.98 19.79
N ASN A 106 8.92 -10.08 19.28
CA ASN A 106 7.78 -10.13 18.35
C ASN A 106 6.51 -9.58 19.01
N LEU A 107 6.41 -9.63 20.34
CA LEU A 107 5.25 -9.14 21.07
C LEU A 107 5.34 -7.63 21.36
N ASN A 108 6.48 -7.00 21.09
CA ASN A 108 6.62 -5.57 21.24
C ASN A 108 5.85 -4.82 20.15
N GLY A 109 4.84 -4.04 20.57
CA GLY A 109 4.01 -3.24 19.68
C GLY A 109 4.78 -2.30 18.74
N LYS A 110 5.97 -1.83 19.13
CA LYS A 110 6.84 -0.99 18.28
C LYS A 110 7.53 -1.81 17.20
N VAL A 111 8.02 -3.01 17.52
CA VAL A 111 8.59 -3.95 16.54
C VAL A 111 7.52 -4.37 15.52
N ILE A 112 6.31 -4.70 16.00
CA ILE A 112 5.14 -4.98 15.15
C ILE A 112 4.83 -3.78 14.24
N SER A 113 4.87 -2.57 14.77
CA SER A 113 4.58 -1.35 13.99
C SER A 113 5.63 -1.10 12.91
N LEU A 114 6.92 -1.33 13.20
CA LEU A 114 8.01 -1.25 12.22
C LEU A 114 7.87 -2.31 11.12
N LEU A 115 7.46 -3.53 11.49
CA LEU A 115 7.20 -4.62 10.55
C LEU A 115 6.01 -4.31 9.63
N ASN A 116 4.89 -3.87 10.19
CA ASN A 116 3.68 -3.49 9.44
C ASN A 116 3.93 -2.28 8.51
N ALA A 117 4.82 -1.37 8.92
CA ALA A 117 5.25 -0.26 8.09
C ALA A 117 6.21 -0.68 6.94
N GLY A 118 6.72 -1.91 6.97
CA GLY A 118 7.67 -2.44 5.99
C GLY A 118 9.08 -1.87 6.15
N LEU A 119 9.43 -1.34 7.34
CA LEU A 119 10.75 -0.79 7.64
C LEU A 119 11.75 -1.87 8.07
N ILE A 120 11.24 -2.97 8.60
CA ILE A 120 12.00 -4.17 8.96
C ILE A 120 11.31 -5.40 8.39
N TYR A 121 12.04 -6.50 8.25
CA TYR A 121 11.49 -7.78 7.83
C TYR A 121 12.03 -8.92 8.69
N LYS A 122 11.21 -9.95 8.87
CA LYS A 122 11.57 -11.15 9.63
C LYS A 122 12.42 -12.06 8.74
N VAL A 123 13.60 -12.45 9.21
CA VAL A 123 14.55 -13.29 8.45
C VAL A 123 14.30 -14.77 8.69
N ARG A 124 14.08 -15.15 9.96
CA ARG A 124 13.80 -16.55 10.33
C ARG A 124 12.84 -16.58 11.51
N GLU A 125 11.85 -17.47 11.43
CA GLU A 125 11.15 -17.95 12.62
C GLU A 125 12.09 -18.88 13.37
N MET A 126 12.68 -18.41 14.47
CA MET A 126 13.30 -19.34 15.41
C MET A 126 12.20 -19.87 16.34
N PRO A 127 12.01 -21.19 16.43
CA PRO A 127 11.11 -21.73 17.44
C PRO A 127 11.68 -21.43 18.83
N LEU A 128 10.78 -21.14 19.77
CA LEU A 128 11.05 -20.79 21.19
C LEU A 128 12.12 -21.68 21.86
N GLN A 129 12.26 -22.93 21.42
CA GLN A 129 13.21 -23.92 21.95
C GLN A 129 14.70 -23.52 21.83
N PHE A 130 15.05 -22.55 20.97
CA PHE A 130 16.45 -22.07 20.84
C PHE A 130 16.77 -20.87 21.75
N HIS A 131 15.82 -20.40 22.55
CA HIS A 131 15.95 -19.19 23.37
C HIS A 131 16.27 -19.51 24.84
N SER A 132 17.09 -20.54 25.08
CA SER A 132 17.54 -20.93 26.42
C SER A 132 18.41 -19.83 27.04
N GLY A 133 17.78 -18.86 27.69
CA GLY A 133 18.45 -17.72 28.31
C GLY A 133 17.63 -16.42 28.36
N PHE A 134 16.49 -16.34 27.69
CA PHE A 134 15.54 -15.22 27.82
C PHE A 134 14.43 -15.62 28.80
N ASP A 135 14.17 -14.80 29.81
CA ASP A 135 13.18 -15.08 30.86
C ASP A 135 11.80 -15.44 30.25
N GLU A 136 11.38 -16.69 30.47
CA GLU A 136 10.33 -17.40 29.71
C GLU A 136 8.87 -16.97 29.98
N VAL A 137 8.60 -15.73 30.44
CA VAL A 137 7.22 -15.28 30.66
C VAL A 137 6.95 -13.98 29.92
N GLY A 138 6.43 -14.09 28.70
CA GLY A 138 5.81 -12.97 27.97
C GLY A 138 6.61 -12.36 26.83
N HIS A 139 7.74 -12.96 26.43
CA HIS A 139 8.54 -12.52 25.30
C HIS A 139 8.71 -13.63 24.26
N GLU A 140 8.60 -13.27 22.98
CA GLU A 140 8.84 -14.18 21.86
C GLU A 140 9.81 -13.49 20.90
N TYR A 141 11.07 -13.91 20.83
CA TYR A 141 12.02 -13.23 19.95
C TYR A 141 12.06 -13.87 18.56
N SER A 142 12.35 -13.06 17.55
CA SER A 142 12.73 -13.54 16.21
C SER A 142 13.81 -12.65 15.63
N SER A 143 14.53 -13.19 14.66
CA SER A 143 15.61 -12.46 13.98
C SER A 143 15.04 -11.57 12.86
N TYR A 144 15.33 -10.27 12.93
CA TYR A 144 14.89 -9.24 11.97
C TYR A 144 16.06 -8.55 11.30
N ASN A 145 15.82 -8.05 10.08
CA ASN A 145 16.72 -7.15 9.35
C ASN A 145 16.00 -5.86 8.92
N ILE A 146 16.76 -4.82 8.67
CA ILE A 146 16.25 -3.56 8.11
C ILE A 146 15.96 -3.72 6.61
N THR A 147 14.87 -3.14 6.13
CA THR A 147 14.57 -3.07 4.69
C THR A 147 15.26 -1.85 4.05
N SER A 148 15.39 -1.83 2.73
CA SER A 148 15.84 -0.64 1.99
C SER A 148 14.97 0.59 2.25
N LEU A 149 13.68 0.39 2.53
CA LEU A 149 12.78 1.47 2.94
C LEU A 149 13.15 1.99 4.33
N GLY A 150 13.38 1.09 5.29
CA GLY A 150 13.84 1.42 6.63
C GLY A 150 15.14 2.21 6.62
N GLU A 151 16.13 1.77 5.84
CA GLU A 151 17.40 2.47 5.66
C GLU A 151 17.22 3.88 5.12
N LYS A 152 16.40 4.04 4.06
CA LYS A 152 16.12 5.35 3.46
C LYS A 152 15.54 6.33 4.47
N TYR A 153 14.58 5.90 5.29
CA TYR A 153 13.97 6.75 6.30
C TYR A 153 14.92 7.04 7.47
N LEU A 154 15.74 6.06 7.87
CA LEU A 154 16.77 6.24 8.90
C LEU A 154 17.81 7.28 8.46
N ILE A 155 18.40 7.12 7.27
CA ILE A 155 19.39 8.05 6.71
C ILE A 155 18.81 9.47 6.63
N ARG A 156 17.60 9.61 6.06
CA ARG A 156 16.92 10.90 5.97
C ARG A 156 16.73 11.55 7.35
N LYS A 157 16.42 10.77 8.39
CA LYS A 157 16.27 11.29 9.74
C LYS A 157 17.60 11.73 10.34
N LEU A 158 18.67 10.97 10.13
CA LEU A 158 20.01 11.28 10.62
C LEU A 158 20.60 12.52 9.92
N GLU A 159 20.35 12.69 8.62
CA GLU A 159 20.79 13.87 7.84
C GLU A 159 19.97 15.14 8.15
N SER A 160 18.74 14.99 8.65
CA SER A 160 17.88 16.11 9.04
C SER A 160 18.22 16.74 10.41
N LYS A 161 19.26 16.24 11.07
CA LYS A 161 19.70 16.63 12.41
C LYS A 161 20.93 17.53 12.33
#